data_AF-A0A2E8Y7P2-F1
#
_entry.id   AF-A0A2E8Y7P2-F1
#
_cell.length_a   1.000
_cell.length_b   1.000
_cell.length_c   1.000
_cell.angle_alpha   90.00
_cell.angle_beta   90.00
_cell.angle_gamma   90.00
#
_symmetry.space_group_name_H-M   'P 1'
#
loop_
_entity.id
_entity.type
_entity.pdbx_description
1 polymer ?
#
loop_
_entity_poly.entity_id
_entity_poly.type
_entity_poly.pdbx_seq_one_letter_code
_entity_poly.pdbx_strand_id
1 'polypeptide(L)'
;MAASNDILTDAFVDVCSALVARTPGFWRWLGDQEGACLQPNLERIDADRPVYICGLARSGSMVLLELLAANPETASHQYRDFPFVLAPFMWNRLLDQVPRAEQAPAERTHKDRLLVSAQSPESMQEPLWMHFFPSIQDESLSNVLDERTEHPAFEKFYNRRLQKMLYLRGGTRYLAKGN
;
A
#
# COMPACT_ATOMS: atom_id res chain seq x y z
N MET A 1 30.15 -12.45 -12.15
CA MET A 1 28.75 -12.68 -12.60
C MET A 1 28.05 -13.50 -11.53
N ALA A 2 27.59 -12.84 -10.46
CA ALA A 2 26.71 -13.48 -9.50
C ALA A 2 25.29 -13.15 -9.95
N ALA A 3 24.51 -14.19 -10.26
CA ALA A 3 23.09 -14.04 -10.55
C ALA A 3 22.43 -13.40 -9.31
N SER A 4 21.85 -12.21 -9.48
CA SER A 4 21.00 -11.59 -8.48
C SER A 4 19.78 -12.49 -8.34
N ASN A 5 19.66 -13.18 -7.20
CA ASN A 5 18.42 -13.86 -6.83
C ASN A 5 17.42 -12.79 -6.36
N ASP A 6 16.93 -12.00 -7.32
CA ASP A 6 15.88 -11.02 -7.10
C ASP A 6 14.52 -11.67 -7.31
N ILE A 7 13.75 -11.77 -6.23
CA ILE A 7 12.31 -12.02 -6.32
C ILE A 7 11.59 -10.77 -6.84
N LEU A 8 12.24 -9.60 -6.87
CA LEU A 8 11.66 -8.32 -7.31
C LEU A 8 12.37 -7.76 -8.56
N THR A 9 12.70 -8.62 -9.53
CA THR A 9 13.09 -8.10 -10.85
C THR A 9 11.90 -7.39 -11.50
N ASP A 10 12.15 -6.35 -12.30
CA ASP A 10 11.11 -5.64 -13.06
C ASP A 10 10.20 -6.63 -13.83
N ALA A 11 10.78 -7.68 -14.42
CA ALA A 11 10.03 -8.72 -15.12
C ALA A 11 9.10 -9.56 -14.21
N PHE A 12 9.54 -9.91 -13.00
CA PHE A 12 8.68 -10.61 -12.04
C PHE A 12 7.53 -9.69 -11.59
N VAL A 13 7.85 -8.44 -11.26
CA VAL A 13 6.88 -7.44 -10.85
C VAL A 13 5.85 -7.22 -11.95
N ASP A 14 6.26 -7.12 -13.21
CA ASP A 14 5.37 -6.99 -14.37
C ASP A 14 4.43 -8.18 -14.52
N VAL A 15 4.96 -9.41 -14.43
CA VAL A 15 4.16 -10.65 -14.55
C VAL A 15 3.14 -10.74 -13.40
N CYS A 16 3.57 -10.48 -12.17
CA CYS A 16 2.68 -10.51 -11.01
C CYS A 16 1.65 -9.38 -11.05
N SER A 17 2.03 -8.19 -11.52
CA SER A 17 1.09 -7.07 -11.71
C SER A 17 0.04 -7.41 -12.75
N ALA A 18 0.44 -8.01 -13.88
CA ALA A 18 -0.48 -8.47 -14.91
C ALA A 18 -1.40 -9.58 -14.38
N LEU A 19 -0.89 -10.48 -13.55
CA LEU A 19 -1.71 -11.51 -12.88
C LEU A 19 -2.75 -10.86 -11.95
N VAL A 20 -2.33 -9.92 -11.09
CA VAL A 20 -3.22 -9.20 -10.17
C VAL A 20 -4.31 -8.45 -10.92
N ALA A 21 -3.94 -7.75 -12.00
CA ALA A 21 -4.89 -7.02 -12.84
C ALA A 21 -5.91 -7.94 -13.55
N ARG A 22 -5.52 -9.18 -13.90
CA ARG A 22 -6.40 -10.17 -14.55
C ARG A 22 -7.30 -10.92 -13.57
N THR A 23 -6.91 -11.03 -12.30
CA THR A 23 -7.67 -11.78 -11.28
C THR A 23 -8.00 -10.97 -10.02
N PRO A 24 -8.53 -9.73 -10.14
CA PRO A 24 -8.73 -8.85 -8.99
C PRO A 24 -9.67 -9.44 -7.93
N GLY A 25 -10.68 -10.20 -8.35
CA GLY A 25 -11.62 -10.87 -7.42
C GLY A 25 -10.95 -11.92 -6.53
N PHE A 26 -9.95 -12.65 -7.05
CA PHE A 26 -9.18 -13.62 -6.27
C PHE A 26 -8.33 -12.93 -5.21
N TRP A 27 -7.60 -11.88 -5.57
CA TRP A 27 -6.76 -11.14 -4.64
C TRP A 27 -7.56 -10.41 -3.57
N ARG A 28 -8.76 -9.91 -3.91
CA ARG A 28 -9.71 -9.40 -2.93
C ARG A 28 -10.14 -10.47 -1.95
N TRP A 29 -10.58 -11.62 -2.46
CA TRP A 29 -10.98 -12.75 -1.61
C TRP A 29 -9.84 -13.15 -0.66
N LEU A 30 -8.60 -13.19 -1.16
CA LEU A 30 -7.41 -13.48 -0.35
C LEU A 30 -7.21 -12.44 0.75
N GLY A 31 -7.37 -11.15 0.41
CA GLY A 31 -7.39 -10.06 1.38
C GLY A 31 -8.52 -10.20 2.41
N ASP A 32 -9.71 -10.64 2.03
CA ASP A 32 -10.80 -10.86 2.97
C ASP A 32 -10.48 -12.03 3.93
N GLN A 33 -9.90 -13.12 3.42
CA GLN A 33 -9.47 -14.26 4.23
C GLN A 33 -8.36 -13.88 5.23
N GLU A 34 -7.39 -13.05 4.82
CA GLU A 34 -6.41 -12.48 5.76
C GLU A 34 -7.07 -11.74 6.92
N GLY A 35 -8.09 -10.92 6.60
CA GLY A 35 -8.83 -10.14 7.60
C GLY A 35 -9.58 -11.04 8.58
N ALA A 36 -10.15 -12.14 8.09
CA ALA A 36 -10.83 -13.14 8.92
C ALA A 36 -9.85 -13.89 9.82
N CYS A 37 -8.72 -14.37 9.29
CA CYS A 37 -7.70 -15.09 10.05
C CYS A 37 -7.05 -14.22 11.15
N LEU A 38 -6.85 -12.93 10.87
CA LEU A 38 -6.26 -11.98 11.81
C LEU A 38 -7.29 -11.27 12.69
N GLN A 39 -8.58 -11.56 12.52
CA GLN A 39 -9.66 -10.82 13.17
C GLN A 39 -9.46 -10.61 14.67
N PRO A 40 -9.04 -11.62 15.48
CA PRO A 40 -8.83 -11.42 16.92
C PRO A 40 -7.74 -10.42 17.28
N ASN A 41 -6.74 -10.25 16.39
CA ASN A 41 -5.66 -9.29 16.57
C ASN A 41 -6.06 -7.90 16.05
N LEU A 42 -6.75 -7.85 14.91
CA LEU A 42 -7.13 -6.60 14.27
C LEU A 42 -8.24 -5.86 15.03
N GLU A 43 -9.14 -6.57 15.72
CA GLU A 43 -10.19 -5.95 16.54
C GLU A 43 -9.64 -5.15 17.72
N ARG A 44 -8.39 -5.38 18.12
CA ARG A 44 -7.70 -4.63 19.18
C ARG A 44 -6.99 -3.38 18.66
N ILE A 45 -6.93 -3.21 17.34
CA ILE A 45 -6.25 -2.10 16.69
C ILE A 45 -7.32 -1.11 16.24
N ASP A 46 -7.26 0.09 16.79
CA ASP A 46 -8.04 1.20 16.30
C ASP A 46 -7.22 1.98 15.26
N ALA A 47 -7.83 2.25 14.10
CA ALA A 47 -7.21 3.06 13.05
C ALA A 47 -7.50 4.54 13.30
N ASP A 48 -7.18 5.01 14.50
CA ASP A 48 -7.54 6.36 14.93
C ASP A 48 -6.70 7.42 14.20
N ARG A 49 -7.38 8.47 13.75
CA ARG A 49 -6.80 9.66 13.11
C ARG A 49 -5.68 9.31 12.11
N PRO A 50 -5.99 8.69 10.96
CA PRO A 50 -5.01 8.53 9.89
C PRO A 50 -4.49 9.89 9.38
N VAL A 51 -3.28 9.90 8.82
CA VAL A 51 -2.64 11.06 8.21
C VAL A 51 -2.62 10.89 6.69
N TYR A 52 -3.28 11.80 6.00
CA TYR A 52 -3.32 11.83 4.54
C TYR A 52 -2.59 13.06 4.03
N ILE A 53 -1.55 12.84 3.23
CA ILE A 53 -0.81 13.89 2.54
C ILE A 53 -1.45 14.09 1.16
N CYS A 54 -2.12 15.21 0.99
CA CYS A 54 -2.70 15.64 -0.28
C CYS A 54 -1.82 16.71 -0.93
N GLY A 55 -1.81 16.76 -2.27
CA GLY A 55 -1.10 17.79 -3.01
C GLY A 55 -0.84 17.40 -4.46
N LEU A 56 -0.56 18.41 -5.30
CA LEU A 56 -0.28 18.20 -6.72
C LEU A 56 1.02 17.41 -6.94
N ALA A 57 1.15 16.86 -8.14
CA ALA A 57 2.41 16.27 -8.59
C ALA A 57 3.56 17.29 -8.40
N ARG A 58 4.71 16.80 -7.91
CA ARG A 58 5.93 17.60 -7.66
C ARG A 58 5.80 18.67 -6.56
N SER A 59 4.77 18.61 -5.70
CA SER A 59 4.61 19.51 -4.54
C SER A 59 5.53 19.21 -3.34
N GLY A 60 6.37 18.17 -3.42
CA GLY A 60 7.19 17.70 -2.29
C GLY A 60 6.49 16.73 -1.35
N SER A 61 5.27 16.27 -1.68
CA SER A 61 4.51 15.28 -0.88
C SER A 61 5.27 13.98 -0.60
N MET A 62 6.18 13.56 -1.49
CA MET A 62 7.06 12.41 -1.26
C MET A 62 8.07 12.63 -0.15
N VAL A 63 8.70 13.80 -0.11
CA VAL A 63 9.67 14.13 0.94
C VAL A 63 8.96 14.20 2.29
N LEU A 64 7.77 14.79 2.32
CA LEU A 64 6.94 14.81 3.53
C LEU A 64 6.54 13.40 3.96
N LEU A 65 6.20 12.51 3.02
CA LEU A 65 5.88 11.12 3.30
C LEU A 65 7.07 10.38 3.94
N GLU A 66 8.27 10.50 3.37
CA GLU A 66 9.50 9.92 3.90
C GLU A 66 9.79 10.43 5.32
N LEU A 67 9.71 11.74 5.54
CA LEU A 67 9.95 12.36 6.85
C LEU A 67 8.97 11.88 7.92
N LEU A 68 7.68 11.78 7.59
CA LEU A 68 6.67 11.30 8.54
C LEU A 68 6.79 9.79 8.77
N ALA A 69 7.08 9.01 7.73
CA ALA A 69 7.25 7.55 7.82
C ALA A 69 8.48 7.12 8.64
N ALA A 70 9.48 8.01 8.78
CA ALA A 70 10.63 7.76 9.65
C ALA A 70 10.24 7.72 11.14
N ASN A 71 9.06 8.22 11.51
CA ASN A 71 8.56 8.10 12.88
C ASN A 71 7.99 6.69 13.12
N PRO A 72 8.49 5.95 14.13
CA PRO A 72 8.02 4.59 14.44
C PRO A 72 6.53 4.49 14.81
N GLU A 73 5.89 5.59 15.19
CA GLU A 73 4.45 5.63 15.46
C GLU A 73 3.59 5.60 14.19
N THR A 74 4.19 5.77 13.01
CA THR A 74 3.46 5.79 11.74
C THR A 74 3.58 4.47 10.97
N ALA A 75 2.51 4.09 10.29
CA ALA A 75 2.48 2.91 9.42
C ALA A 75 2.05 3.32 8.01
N SER A 76 2.90 3.04 7.02
CA SER A 76 2.66 3.34 5.61
C SER A 76 2.87 2.10 4.73
N HIS A 77 2.32 2.15 3.52
CA HIS A 77 2.69 1.18 2.47
C HIS A 77 4.13 1.42 2.05
N GLN A 78 4.81 0.34 1.71
CA GLN A 78 6.19 0.33 1.24
C GLN A 78 6.26 -0.25 -0.17
N TYR A 79 7.35 -0.01 -0.89
CA TYR A 79 7.57 -0.61 -2.22
C TYR A 79 7.38 -2.14 -2.24
N ARG A 80 7.82 -2.83 -1.20
CA ARG A 80 7.66 -4.29 -1.07
C ARG A 80 6.21 -4.76 -1.01
N ASP A 81 5.25 -3.89 -0.74
CA ASP A 81 3.82 -4.25 -0.72
C ASP A 81 3.25 -4.43 -2.13
N PHE A 82 3.95 -3.91 -3.14
CA PHE A 82 3.61 -4.12 -4.54
C PHE A 82 4.14 -5.47 -5.04
N PRO A 83 3.40 -6.20 -5.90
CA PRO A 83 2.09 -5.85 -6.48
C PRO A 83 0.87 -6.32 -5.66
N PHE A 84 1.06 -7.09 -4.58
CA PHE A 84 -0.02 -7.74 -3.83
C PHE A 84 -0.65 -6.84 -2.75
N VAL A 85 -0.94 -5.61 -3.12
CA VAL A 85 -1.45 -4.53 -2.26
C VAL A 85 -2.81 -4.87 -1.61
N LEU A 86 -3.59 -5.78 -2.22
CA LEU A 86 -4.88 -6.26 -1.69
C LEU A 86 -4.74 -7.33 -0.60
N ALA A 87 -3.60 -8.03 -0.56
CA ALA A 87 -3.28 -9.08 0.40
C ALA A 87 -1.90 -8.86 1.03
N PRO A 88 -1.71 -7.74 1.77
CA PRO A 88 -0.40 -7.33 2.23
C PRO A 88 0.17 -8.26 3.30
N PHE A 89 -0.67 -8.92 4.12
CA PHE A 89 -0.17 -9.68 5.26
C PHE A 89 0.55 -10.97 4.84
N MET A 90 -0.10 -11.79 4.02
CA MET A 90 0.46 -13.04 3.52
C MET A 90 1.70 -12.78 2.69
N TRP A 91 1.67 -11.74 1.86
CA TRP A 91 2.81 -11.36 1.04
C TRP A 91 4.01 -10.94 1.88
N ASN A 92 3.82 -10.05 2.86
CA ASN A 92 4.91 -9.65 3.75
C ASN A 92 5.46 -10.83 4.56
N ARG A 93 4.59 -11.71 5.05
CA ARG A 93 5.01 -12.92 5.76
C ARG A 93 5.83 -13.87 4.88
N LEU A 94 5.46 -14.01 3.60
CA LEU A 94 6.24 -14.78 2.62
C LEU A 94 7.60 -14.11 2.38
N LEU A 95 7.62 -12.79 2.17
CA LEU A 95 8.86 -12.04 1.97
C LEU A 95 9.79 -12.09 3.19
N ASP A 96 9.26 -12.14 4.41
CA ASP A 96 10.05 -12.26 5.63
C ASP A 96 10.66 -13.67 5.81
N GLN A 97 10.16 -14.68 5.07
CA GLN A 97 10.74 -16.04 5.05
C GLN A 97 11.84 -16.21 4.00
N VAL A 98 11.94 -15.30 3.03
CA VAL A 98 12.99 -15.33 2.02
C VAL A 98 14.22 -14.57 2.54
N PRO A 99 15.43 -15.15 2.47
CA PRO A 99 16.66 -14.42 2.78
C PRO A 99 16.75 -13.13 1.95
N ARG A 100 16.92 -11.99 2.63
CA ARG A 100 17.11 -10.71 1.96
C ARG A 100 18.58 -10.55 1.56
N ALA A 101 18.81 -10.23 0.29
CA ALA A 101 20.04 -9.56 -0.08
C ALA A 101 19.95 -8.10 0.40
N GLU A 102 20.95 -7.62 1.13
CA GLU A 102 21.08 -6.19 1.39
C GLU A 102 21.32 -5.48 0.05
N GLN A 103 20.33 -4.71 -0.39
CA GLN A 103 20.41 -3.90 -1.59
C GLN A 103 20.63 -2.44 -1.18
N ALA A 104 21.62 -1.81 -1.80
CA ALA A 104 21.82 -0.38 -1.65
C ALA A 104 20.57 0.35 -2.19
N PRO A 105 20.07 1.39 -1.50
CA PRO A 105 19.00 2.23 -2.02
C PRO A 105 19.33 2.73 -3.43
N ALA A 106 18.37 2.60 -4.35
CA ALA A 106 18.51 3.00 -5.74
C ALA A 106 17.76 4.31 -5.99
N GLU A 107 18.21 5.11 -6.96
CA GLU A 107 17.43 6.27 -7.37
C GLU A 107 16.08 5.82 -7.93
N ARG A 108 15.02 6.44 -7.44
CA ARG A 108 13.65 6.14 -7.87
C ARG A 108 13.49 6.32 -9.38
N THR A 109 12.61 5.54 -10.00
CA THR A 109 12.28 5.58 -11.44
C THR A 109 11.94 6.99 -11.96
N HIS A 110 11.43 7.87 -11.09
CA HIS A 110 11.14 9.27 -11.41
C HIS A 110 12.38 10.17 -11.58
N LYS A 111 13.60 9.67 -11.30
CA LYS A 111 14.89 10.36 -11.47
C LYS A 111 14.93 11.74 -10.79
N ASP A 112 14.43 11.78 -9.57
CA ASP A 112 14.34 12.98 -8.75
C ASP A 112 15.30 12.98 -7.57
N ARG A 113 16.38 12.20 -7.65
CA ARG A 113 17.46 12.08 -6.66
C ARG A 113 17.03 11.52 -5.30
N LEU A 114 15.78 11.07 -5.18
CA LEU A 114 15.32 10.32 -4.02
C LEU A 114 15.80 8.87 -4.16
N LEU A 115 16.51 8.42 -3.13
CA LEU A 115 16.94 7.03 -3.02
C LEU A 115 15.86 6.24 -2.31
N VAL A 116 15.41 5.16 -2.92
CA VAL A 116 14.37 4.29 -2.40
C VAL A 116 14.87 2.86 -2.24
N SER A 117 14.31 2.17 -1.25
CA SER A 117 14.50 0.74 -1.03
C SER A 117 13.14 0.04 -1.03
N ALA A 118 13.14 -1.29 -0.96
CA ALA A 118 11.92 -2.08 -0.79
C ALA A 118 11.11 -1.66 0.47
N GLN A 119 11.73 -1.02 1.46
CA GLN A 119 11.10 -0.56 2.69
C GLN A 119 10.72 0.93 2.68
N SER A 120 11.07 1.66 1.62
CA SER A 120 10.69 3.08 1.50
C SER A 120 9.18 3.22 1.35
N PRO A 121 8.55 4.23 1.98
CA PRO A 121 7.13 4.47 1.89
C PRO A 121 6.70 4.92 0.49
N GLU A 122 5.53 4.47 0.03
CA GLU A 122 4.99 4.86 -1.29
C GLU A 122 3.45 4.85 -1.31
N SER A 123 2.85 5.58 -2.25
CA SER A 123 1.40 5.54 -2.46
C SER A 123 0.99 4.27 -3.20
N MET A 124 0.05 3.53 -2.59
CA MET A 124 -0.44 2.24 -3.06
C MET A 124 -1.97 2.15 -2.91
N GLN A 125 -2.69 3.28 -2.91
CA GLN A 125 -4.14 3.29 -2.68
C GLN A 125 -4.98 3.43 -3.95
N GLU A 126 -4.41 3.88 -5.06
CA GLU A 126 -5.15 4.04 -6.32
C GLU A 126 -5.86 2.75 -6.78
N PRO A 127 -5.23 1.54 -6.76
CA PRO A 127 -5.93 0.31 -7.16
C PRO A 127 -7.14 0.00 -6.28
N LEU A 128 -7.13 0.47 -5.04
CA LEU A 128 -8.27 0.32 -4.14
C LEU A 128 -9.40 1.27 -4.54
N TRP A 129 -9.09 2.55 -4.76
CA TRP A 129 -10.08 3.54 -5.14
C TRP A 129 -10.78 3.16 -6.45
N MET A 130 -10.02 2.77 -7.48
CA MET A 130 -10.58 2.30 -8.76
C MET A 130 -11.51 1.09 -8.61
N HIS A 131 -11.30 0.24 -7.60
CA HIS A 131 -12.13 -0.94 -7.39
C HIS A 131 -13.54 -0.60 -6.88
N PHE A 132 -13.63 0.31 -5.90
CA PHE A 132 -14.91 0.68 -5.27
C PHE A 132 -15.60 1.86 -5.98
N PHE A 133 -14.82 2.67 -6.68
CA PHE A 133 -15.29 3.85 -7.41
C PHE A 133 -14.88 3.71 -8.89
N PRO A 134 -15.62 2.92 -9.69
CA PRO A 134 -15.24 2.59 -11.07
C PRO A 134 -15.17 3.82 -12.00
N SER A 135 -15.87 4.90 -11.64
CA SER A 135 -15.88 6.16 -12.39
C SER A 135 -14.82 7.15 -11.94
N ILE A 136 -13.92 6.80 -11.01
CA ILE A 136 -12.96 7.75 -10.41
C ILE A 136 -11.96 8.34 -11.42
N GLN A 137 -11.78 7.67 -12.56
CA GLN A 137 -10.92 8.14 -13.66
C GLN A 137 -11.70 8.90 -14.74
N ASP A 138 -13.03 9.03 -14.62
CA ASP A 138 -13.84 9.80 -15.55
C ASP A 138 -13.77 11.28 -15.17
N GLU A 139 -12.98 12.05 -15.91
CA GLU A 139 -12.81 13.49 -15.73
C GLU A 139 -14.09 14.30 -16.05
N SER A 140 -15.09 13.70 -16.71
CA SER A 140 -16.37 14.36 -16.97
C SER A 140 -17.30 14.37 -15.76
N LEU A 141 -16.99 13.58 -14.73
CA LEU A 141 -17.75 13.46 -13.51
C LEU A 141 -17.01 14.13 -12.34
N SER A 142 -17.77 14.67 -11.39
CA SER A 142 -17.21 15.14 -10.12
C SER A 142 -16.86 13.94 -9.25
N ASN A 143 -15.58 13.78 -8.94
CA ASN A 143 -15.07 12.74 -8.04
C ASN A 143 -14.90 13.23 -6.58
N VAL A 144 -15.57 14.33 -6.22
CA VAL A 144 -15.58 14.85 -4.85
C VAL A 144 -16.42 13.93 -3.96
N LEU A 145 -15.78 13.37 -2.94
CA LEU A 145 -16.44 12.69 -1.83
C LEU A 145 -16.55 13.68 -0.67
N ASP A 146 -17.77 13.88 -0.16
CA ASP A 146 -18.06 14.79 0.96
C ASP A 146 -18.54 14.02 2.20
N GLU A 147 -18.93 14.74 3.26
CA GLU A 147 -19.39 14.13 4.51
C GLU A 147 -20.67 13.30 4.38
N ARG A 148 -21.36 13.38 3.23
CA ARG A 148 -22.62 12.69 2.95
C ARG A 148 -22.39 11.43 2.12
N THR A 149 -21.16 11.22 1.67
CA THR A 149 -20.78 10.08 0.86
C THR A 149 -20.59 8.87 1.75
N GLU A 150 -21.49 7.90 1.64
CA GLU A 150 -21.40 6.62 2.33
C GLU A 150 -21.20 5.48 1.33
N HIS A 151 -20.24 4.61 1.62
CA HIS A 151 -20.05 3.36 0.90
C HIS A 151 -19.67 2.27 1.90
N PRO A 152 -20.65 1.66 2.60
CA PRO A 152 -20.39 0.77 3.75
C PRO A 152 -19.42 -0.39 3.47
N ALA A 153 -19.46 -0.96 2.26
CA ALA A 153 -18.53 -2.01 1.85
C ALA A 153 -17.08 -1.51 1.72
N PHE A 154 -16.87 -0.29 1.21
CA PHE A 154 -15.56 0.34 1.09
C PHE A 154 -15.05 0.72 2.48
N GLU A 155 -15.86 1.37 3.31
CA GLU A 155 -15.49 1.78 4.67
C GLU A 155 -15.04 0.60 5.52
N LYS A 156 -15.81 -0.50 5.51
CA LYS A 156 -15.46 -1.73 6.21
C LYS A 156 -14.14 -2.33 5.69
N PHE A 157 -13.99 -2.40 4.37
CA PHE A 157 -12.77 -2.90 3.74
C PHE A 157 -11.56 -2.02 4.11
N TYR A 158 -11.73 -0.71 4.04
CA TYR A 158 -10.68 0.28 4.23
C TYR A 158 -10.20 0.28 5.68
N ASN A 159 -11.12 0.33 6.65
CA ASN A 159 -10.77 0.23 8.07
C ASN A 159 -10.01 -1.07 8.38
N ARG A 160 -10.48 -2.21 7.86
CA ARG A 160 -9.78 -3.49 8.03
C ARG A 160 -8.37 -3.44 7.45
N ARG A 161 -8.18 -2.77 6.31
CA ARG A 161 -6.86 -2.60 5.70
C ARG A 161 -5.96 -1.70 6.55
N LEU A 162 -6.46 -0.60 7.10
CA LEU A 162 -5.68 0.26 7.99
C LEU A 162 -5.17 -0.53 9.19
N GLN A 163 -6.05 -1.32 9.83
CA GLN A 163 -5.68 -2.21 10.93
C GLN A 163 -4.58 -3.20 10.54
N LYS A 164 -4.67 -3.82 9.35
CA LYS A 164 -3.62 -4.72 8.85
C LYS A 164 -2.28 -4.00 8.69
N MET A 165 -2.28 -2.78 8.17
CA MET A 165 -1.04 -2.01 7.99
C MET A 165 -0.41 -1.63 9.33
N LEU A 166 -1.22 -1.18 10.28
CA LEU A 166 -0.78 -0.90 11.65
C LEU A 166 -0.20 -2.15 12.31
N TYR A 167 -0.88 -3.30 12.18
CA TYR A 167 -0.40 -4.58 12.67
C TYR A 167 0.93 -5.01 12.03
N LEU A 168 1.06 -4.81 10.71
CA LEU A 168 2.24 -5.23 9.93
C LEU A 168 3.48 -4.36 10.15
N ARG A 169 3.31 -3.09 10.54
CA ARG A 169 4.42 -2.13 10.64
C ARG A 169 4.72 -1.69 12.08
N GLY A 170 3.80 -1.91 13.02
CA GLY A 170 4.02 -1.63 14.45
C GLY A 170 3.79 -0.18 14.86
N GLY A 171 2.96 0.58 14.12
CA GLY A 171 2.60 1.97 14.43
C GLY A 171 1.20 2.13 15.01
N THR A 172 0.87 3.35 15.45
CA THR A 172 -0.44 3.73 15.98
C THR A 172 -1.26 4.56 14.99
N ARG A 173 -0.61 5.21 14.02
CA ARG A 173 -1.29 6.07 13.03
C ARG A 173 -0.96 5.66 11.61
N TYR A 174 -2.01 5.45 10.81
CA TYR A 174 -1.82 5.17 9.39
C TYR A 174 -1.36 6.43 8.65
N LEU A 175 -0.43 6.29 7.73
CA LEU A 175 0.14 7.37 6.93
C LEU A 175 0.08 7.00 5.45
N ALA A 176 -0.45 7.90 4.64
CA ALA A 176 -0.39 7.76 3.20
C ALA A 176 -0.40 9.09 2.46
N LYS A 177 -0.05 9.06 1.17
CA LYS A 177 -0.13 10.22 0.26
C LYS A 177 -1.03 9.92 -0.95
N GLY A 178 -1.41 10.98 -1.64
CA GLY A 178 -2.10 10.88 -2.94
C GLY A 178 -3.50 10.31 -2.80
N ASN A 179 -4.16 10.67 -1.71
CA ASN A 179 -5.59 10.48 -1.48
C ASN A 179 -6.32 11.78 -1.79
#